data_AF-A0A7G9XFM1-F1
#
_entry.id   AF-A0A7G9XFM1-F1
#
_cell.length_a   1.000
_cell.length_b   1.000
_cell.length_c   1.000
_cell.angle_alpha   90.00
_cell.angle_beta   90.00
_cell.angle_gamma   90.00
#
_symmetry.space_group_name_H-M   'P 1'
#
loop_
_entity.id
_entity.type
_entity.pdbx_description
1 polymer ?
#
loop_
_entity_poly.entity_id
_entity_poly.type
_entity_poly.pdbx_seq_one_letter_code
_entity_poly.pdbx_strand_id
1 'polypeptide(L)'
;MLLMIFFFFFLMFYEFELVIVLLSLEFMFLICLFYIVGFGMVDWFGLFFLSFSACEGAIGIGFLLFFNKKQYGLYVVMFND
;
A
#
# COMPACT_ATOMS: atom_id res chain seq x y z
N MET A 1 11.24 9.82 -12.99
CA MET A 1 11.39 11.03 -12.14
C MET A 1 10.07 11.76 -11.92
N LEU A 2 9.32 12.11 -12.96
CA LEU A 2 8.00 12.77 -12.83
C LEU A 2 6.98 11.97 -11.98
N LEU A 3 6.93 10.65 -12.17
CA LEU A 3 6.07 9.75 -11.39
C LEU A 3 6.43 9.70 -9.89
N MET A 4 7.74 9.74 -9.58
CA MET A 4 8.25 9.75 -8.20
C MET A 4 7.96 11.08 -7.49
N ILE A 5 8.01 12.20 -8.23
CA ILE A 5 7.68 13.53 -7.70
C ILE A 5 6.16 13.64 -7.43
N PHE A 6 5.33 13.11 -8.33
CA PHE A 6 3.89 13.01 -8.12
C PHE A 6 3.56 12.17 -6.89
N PHE A 7 4.27 11.04 -6.70
CA PHE A 7 4.13 10.18 -5.52
C PHE A 7 4.47 10.92 -4.22
N PHE A 8 5.58 11.65 -4.19
CA PHE A 8 6.01 12.40 -3.01
C PHE A 8 4.98 13.49 -2.63
N PHE A 9 4.38 14.14 -3.62
CA PHE A 9 3.34 15.14 -3.41
C PHE A 9 2.05 14.50 -2.88
N PHE A 10 1.63 13.35 -3.44
CA PHE A 10 0.46 12.62 -2.98
C PHE A 10 0.61 12.11 -1.52
N LEU A 11 1.80 11.62 -1.19
CA LEU A 11 2.14 11.09 0.14
C LEU A 11 2.22 12.21 1.20
N MET A 12 2.61 13.42 0.80
CA MET A 12 2.61 14.59 1.71
C MET A 12 1.20 15.16 1.97
N PHE A 13 0.27 14.97 1.04
CA PHE A 13 -1.13 15.45 1.16
C PHE A 13 -2.06 14.50 1.91
N TYR A 14 -1.71 13.22 2.01
CA TYR A 14 -2.53 12.24 2.73
C TYR A 14 -2.19 12.22 4.22
N GLU A 15 -2.89 13.04 4.99
CA GLU A 15 -2.92 12.94 6.44
C GLU A 15 -3.35 11.53 6.88
N PHE A 16 -2.40 10.82 7.48
CA PHE A 16 -2.53 9.79 8.54
C PHE A 16 -3.40 8.53 8.35
N GLU A 17 -4.16 8.37 7.28
CA GLU A 17 -4.86 7.10 7.03
C GLU A 17 -3.98 6.13 6.27
N LEU A 18 -3.32 5.25 7.03
CA LEU A 18 -2.46 4.17 6.53
C LEU A 18 -3.19 3.30 5.49
N VAL A 19 -4.53 3.15 5.61
CA VAL A 19 -5.40 2.48 4.63
C VAL A 19 -5.31 3.15 3.26
N ILE A 20 -5.38 4.48 3.21
CA ILE A 20 -5.42 5.20 1.94
C ILE A 20 -4.04 5.21 1.28
N VAL A 21 -2.97 5.26 2.08
CA VAL A 21 -1.60 5.09 1.58
C VAL A 21 -1.43 3.72 0.92
N LEU A 22 -1.86 2.65 1.58
CA LEU A 22 -1.84 1.28 1.03
C LEU A 22 -2.63 1.17 -0.26
N LEU A 23 -3.84 1.75 -0.30
CA LEU A 23 -4.67 1.77 -1.50
C LEU A 23 -3.99 2.52 -2.66
N SER A 24 -3.36 3.66 -2.38
CA SER A 24 -2.66 4.44 -3.40
C SER A 24 -1.45 3.70 -4.00
N LEU A 25 -0.79 2.87 -3.18
CA LEU A 25 0.37 2.08 -3.56
C LEU A 25 -0.05 0.91 -4.49
N GLU A 26 -1.15 0.24 -4.18
CA GLU A 26 -1.77 -0.76 -5.06
C GLU A 26 -2.18 -0.16 -6.41
N PHE A 27 -2.79 1.04 -6.42
CA PHE A 27 -3.12 1.73 -7.68
C PHE A 27 -1.87 2.03 -8.53
N MET A 28 -0.74 2.36 -7.91
CA MET A 28 0.53 2.55 -8.64
C MET A 28 1.03 1.26 -9.26
N PHE A 29 1.03 0.15 -8.52
CA PHE A 29 1.44 -1.13 -9.06
C PHE A 29 0.55 -1.59 -10.22
N LEU A 30 -0.74 -1.32 -10.13
CA LEU A 30 -1.72 -1.65 -11.18
C LEU A 30 -1.49 -0.85 -12.46
N ILE A 31 -1.16 0.45 -12.38
CA ILE A 31 -0.77 1.27 -13.53
C ILE A 31 0.55 0.76 -14.16
N CYS A 32 1.55 0.43 -13.32
CA CYS A 32 2.80 -0.16 -13.78
C CYS A 32 2.58 -1.50 -14.51
N LEU A 33 1.68 -2.34 -14.00
CA LEU A 33 1.35 -3.61 -14.63
C LEU A 33 0.70 -3.42 -15.99
N PHE A 34 -0.27 -2.49 -16.12
CA PHE A 34 -0.86 -2.15 -17.41
C PHE A 34 0.17 -1.63 -18.41
N TYR A 35 1.17 -0.88 -17.94
CA TYR A 35 2.26 -0.45 -18.80
C TYR A 35 3.12 -1.64 -19.25
N ILE A 36 3.52 -2.54 -18.35
CA ILE A 36 4.36 -3.70 -18.69
C ILE A 36 3.64 -4.64 -19.67
N VAL A 37 2.39 -5.01 -19.36
CA VAL A 37 1.59 -5.93 -20.18
C VAL A 37 1.16 -5.27 -21.49
N GLY A 38 0.73 -4.00 -21.44
CA GLY A 38 0.26 -3.26 -22.62
C GLY A 38 1.36 -3.00 -23.66
N PHE A 39 2.61 -2.87 -23.23
CA PHE A 39 3.77 -2.74 -24.14
C PHE A 39 4.32 -4.11 -24.62
N GLY A 40 3.64 -5.22 -24.30
CA GLY A 40 4.02 -6.56 -24.76
C GLY A 40 5.33 -7.10 -24.16
N MET A 41 5.79 -6.49 -23.07
CA MET A 41 7.06 -6.83 -22.42
C MET A 41 6.81 -7.92 -21.37
N VAL A 42 6.77 -9.17 -21.83
CA VAL A 42 6.94 -10.39 -21.01
C VAL A 42 5.86 -10.58 -19.92
N ASP A 43 4.80 -11.33 -20.25
CA ASP A 43 3.72 -11.69 -19.32
C ASP A 43 4.23 -12.32 -18.01
N TRP A 44 5.36 -13.04 -18.07
CA TRP A 44 6.01 -13.67 -16.93
C TRP A 44 6.55 -12.64 -15.93
N PHE A 45 7.02 -11.50 -16.43
CA PHE A 45 7.49 -10.40 -15.59
C PHE A 45 6.32 -9.68 -14.93
N GLY A 46 5.20 -9.51 -15.63
CA GLY A 46 3.95 -9.00 -15.07
C GLY A 46 3.43 -9.87 -13.91
N LEU A 47 3.45 -11.20 -14.08
CA LEU A 47 3.06 -12.17 -13.03
C LEU A 47 3.97 -12.09 -11.80
N PHE A 48 5.29 -12.00 -12.01
CA PHE A 48 6.24 -11.81 -10.91
C PHE A 48 5.96 -10.51 -10.15
N PHE A 49 5.75 -9.42 -10.88
CA PHE A 49 5.49 -8.11 -10.30
C PHE A 49 4.17 -8.09 -9.49
N LEU A 50 3.13 -8.76 -10.00
CA LEU A 50 1.85 -8.91 -9.29
C LEU A 50 1.99 -9.70 -7.99
N SER A 51 2.82 -10.76 -7.97
CA SER A 51 3.07 -11.53 -6.75
C SER A 51 3.79 -10.70 -5.67
N PHE A 52 4.70 -9.80 -6.07
CA PHE A 52 5.35 -8.87 -5.15
C PHE A 52 4.37 -7.82 -4.60
N SER A 53 3.49 -7.27 -5.45
CA SER A 53 2.41 -6.37 -5.03
C SER A 53 1.53 -7.02 -3.96
N ALA A 54 1.08 -8.26 -4.20
CA ALA A 54 0.22 -8.98 -3.27
C ALA A 54 0.89 -9.24 -1.90
N CYS A 55 2.20 -9.53 -1.89
CA CYS A 55 2.96 -9.69 -0.65
C CYS A 55 3.07 -8.37 0.13
N GLU A 56 3.31 -7.25 -0.55
CA GLU A 56 3.41 -5.93 0.07
C GLU A 56 2.07 -5.50 0.68
N GLY A 57 0.96 -5.68 -0.05
CA GLY A 57 -0.39 -5.44 0.46
C GLY A 57 -0.74 -6.30 1.67
N ALA A 58 -0.38 -7.60 1.67
CA ALA A 58 -0.61 -8.49 2.81
C ALA A 58 0.16 -8.05 4.08
N ILE A 59 1.43 -7.65 3.92
CA ILE A 59 2.25 -7.12 5.01
C ILE A 59 1.66 -5.80 5.52
N GLY A 60 1.26 -4.90 4.62
CA GLY A 60 0.68 -3.60 4.96
C GLY A 60 -0.62 -3.71 5.75
N ILE A 61 -1.54 -4.58 5.34
CA ILE A 61 -2.78 -4.86 6.08
C ILE A 61 -2.46 -5.50 7.44
N GLY A 62 -1.46 -6.40 7.51
CA GLY A 62 -0.99 -6.98 8.75
C GLY A 62 -0.50 -5.93 9.76
N PHE A 63 0.29 -4.96 9.29
CA PHE A 63 0.72 -3.81 10.09
C PHE A 63 -0.47 -2.95 10.54
N LEU A 64 -1.44 -2.73 9.65
CA LEU A 64 -2.63 -1.95 9.95
C LEU A 64 -3.48 -2.57 11.06
N LEU A 65 -3.64 -3.89 11.04
CA LEU A 65 -4.30 -4.65 12.11
C LEU A 65 -3.52 -4.59 13.42
N PHE A 66 -2.19 -4.65 13.37
CA PHE A 66 -1.33 -4.55 14.55
C PHE A 66 -1.42 -3.16 15.21
N PHE A 67 -1.36 -2.08 14.43
CA PHE A 67 -1.51 -0.71 14.94
C PHE A 67 -2.92 -0.47 15.50
N ASN A 68 -3.96 -0.94 14.81
CA ASN A 68 -5.33 -0.86 15.33
C ASN A 68 -5.45 -1.62 16.66
N LYS A 69 -4.97 -2.87 16.75
CA LYS A 69 -4.97 -3.62 18.03
C LYS A 69 -4.22 -2.88 19.14
N LYS A 70 -3.10 -2.24 18.84
CA LYS A 70 -2.33 -1.46 19.82
C LYS A 70 -3.09 -0.22 20.29
N GLN A 71 -3.77 0.48 19.39
CA GLN A 71 -4.61 1.64 19.76
C GLN A 71 -5.83 1.19 20.57
N TYR A 72 -6.67 0.28 20.05
CA TYR A 72 -7.86 -0.19 20.77
C TYR A 72 -7.51 -0.89 22.10
N GLY A 73 -6.40 -1.64 22.16
CA GLY A 73 -5.93 -2.30 23.38
C GLY A 73 -5.47 -1.32 24.47
N LEU A 74 -4.89 -0.17 24.12
CA LEU A 74 -4.53 0.88 25.08
C LEU A 74 -5.76 1.60 25.63
N TYR A 75 -6.77 1.85 24.80
CA TYR A 75 -8.02 2.47 25.24
C TYR A 75 -8.81 1.56 26.19
N VAL A 76 -8.88 0.26 25.94
CA VAL A 76 -9.61 -0.67 26.83
C VAL A 76 -8.96 -0.79 28.22
N VAL A 77 -7.63 -0.67 28.31
CA VAL A 77 -6.94 -0.69 29.62
C VAL A 77 -7.14 0.61 30.39
N MET A 78 -7.21 1.77 29.72
CA MET A 78 -7.39 3.07 30.39
C MET A 78 -8.81 3.37 30.86
N PHE A 79 -9.82 2.59 30.46
CA PHE A 79 -11.21 2.74 30.93
C PHE A 79 -11.56 1.84 32.12
N ASN A 80 -10.61 1.05 32.64
CA ASN A 80 -10.86 0.06 33.67
C ASN A 80 -10.15 0.35 35.02
N ASP A 81 -9.67 1.57 35.22
CA ASP A 81 -9.18 2.10 36.50
C ASP A 81 -10.05 3.26 37.00
#